data_AF-A0A0F2N4P5-F1
#
_entry.id   AF-A0A0F2N4P5-F1
#
_cell.length_a   1.000
_cell.length_b   1.000
_cell.length_c   1.000
_cell.angle_alpha   90.00
_cell.angle_beta   90.00
_cell.angle_gamma   90.00
#
_symmetry.space_group_name_H-M   'P 1'
#
loop_
_entity.id
_entity.type
_entity.pdbx_description
1 polymer ?
#
loop_
_entity_poly.entity_id
_entity_poly.type
_entity_poly.pdbx_seq_one_letter_code
_entity_poly.pdbx_strand_id
1 'polypeptide(L)' 'MKTRIDVDNFVKNNQDQICNLVNTSLNRAGEAVQKKVSAGELGPSLQEVMPLLLYELLITHTVSTLKLVSDMINNDDC' A
#
# COMPACT_ATOMS: atom_id res chain seq x y z
N MET A 1 20.95 23.48 -9.30
CA MET A 1 21.23 23.04 -7.91
C MET A 1 20.79 21.59 -7.81
N LYS A 2 21.66 20.65 -7.42
CA LYS A 2 21.28 19.23 -7.33
C LYS A 2 20.75 18.98 -5.91
N THR A 3 19.43 18.98 -5.75
CA THR A 3 18.77 18.72 -4.47
C THR A 3 19.04 17.28 -4.07
N ARG A 4 19.60 17.06 -2.87
CA ARG A 4 19.92 15.73 -2.37
C ARG A 4 18.75 15.26 -1.52
N ILE A 5 17.94 14.37 -2.07
CA ILE A 5 16.88 13.70 -1.33
C ILE A 5 17.53 12.78 -0.29
N ASP A 6 17.21 12.99 0.99
CA ASP A 6 17.65 12.15 2.11
C ASP A 6 16.59 11.08 2.42
N VAL A 7 16.71 9.96 1.69
CA VAL A 7 15.78 8.83 1.80
C VAL A 7 15.82 8.20 3.20
N ASP A 8 16.99 8.13 3.84
CA ASP A 8 17.15 7.45 5.12
C ASP A 8 16.40 8.19 6.24
N ASN A 9 16.56 9.51 6.30
CA ASN A 9 15.84 10.32 7.28
C ASN A 9 14.34 10.38 6.98
N PHE A 10 13.94 10.45 5.70
CA PHE A 10 12.53 10.41 5.33
C PHE A 10 11.87 9.10 5.79
N VAL A 11 12.49 7.94 5.51
CA VAL A 11 11.95 6.64 5.93
C VAL A 11 11.86 6.54 7.45
N LYS A 12 12.89 6.95 8.19
CA LYS A 12 12.86 6.97 9.65
C LYS A 12 11.73 7.81 10.22
N ASN A 13 11.53 9.01 9.67
CA ASN A 13 10.52 9.96 10.17
C ASN A 13 9.09 9.54 9.83
N ASN A 14 8.90 8.72 8.78
CA ASN A 14 7.59 8.31 8.29
C ASN A 14 7.30 6.80 8.52
N GLN A 15 8.12 6.10 9.30
CA GLN A 15 8.02 4.65 9.48
C GLN A 15 6.63 4.21 9.99
N ASP A 16 6.06 4.93 10.94
CA ASP A 16 4.72 4.64 11.45
C ASP A 16 3.63 4.84 10.39
N GLN A 17 3.76 5.90 9.57
CA GLN A 17 2.86 6.15 8.45
C GLN A 17 2.98 5.05 7.40
N ILE A 18 4.20 4.60 7.08
CA ILE A 18 4.47 3.49 6.17
C ILE A 18 3.80 2.21 6.69
N CYS A 19 4.00 1.86 7.96
CA CYS A 19 3.36 0.70 8.59
C CYS A 19 1.83 0.80 8.56
N ASN A 20 1.27 1.98 8.86
CA ASN A 20 -0.18 2.19 8.81
C ASN A 20 -0.75 2.05 7.39
N LEU A 21 -0.04 2.56 6.38
CA LEU A 21 -0.42 2.40 4.97
C LEU A 21 -0.43 0.91 4.57
N VAL A 22 0.60 0.15 4.94
CA VAL A 22 0.67 -1.29 4.67
C VAL A 22 -0.48 -2.03 5.36
N ASN A 23 -0.74 -1.77 6.64
CA ASN A 23 -1.82 -2.43 7.38
C ASN A 23 -3.20 -2.10 6.79
N THR A 24 -3.44 -0.83 6.44
CA THR A 24 -4.68 -0.39 5.80
C THR A 24 -4.87 -1.09 4.45
N SER A 25 -3.78 -1.26 3.69
CA SER A 25 -3.78 -1.96 2.41
C SER A 25 -4.20 -3.42 2.55
N LEU A 26 -3.59 -4.13 3.51
CA LEU A 26 -3.87 -5.54 3.77
C LEU A 26 -5.32 -5.75 4.22
N ASN A 27 -5.81 -4.90 5.12
CA ASN A 27 -7.20 -4.97 5.59
C ASN A 27 -8.19 -4.75 4.45
N ARG A 28 -7.96 -3.73 3.62
CA ARG A 28 -8.81 -3.45 2.45
C ARG A 28 -8.82 -4.60 1.46
N ALA A 29 -7.66 -5.19 1.17
CA ALA A 29 -7.57 -6.36 0.29
C ALA A 29 -8.36 -7.55 0.84
N GLY A 30 -8.25 -7.79 2.16
CA GLY A 30 -9.03 -8.82 2.87
C GLY A 30 -10.53 -8.59 2.79
N GLU A 31 -10.99 -7.35 3.04
CA GLU A 31 -12.42 -6.98 2.95
C GLU A 31 -12.98 -7.16 1.53
N ALA A 32 -12.22 -6.75 0.50
CA ALA A 32 -12.64 -6.86 -0.89
C ALA A 32 -12.85 -8.33 -1.30
N VAL A 33 -11.93 -9.20 -0.90
CA VAL A 33 -12.02 -10.65 -1.10
C VAL A 33 -13.19 -11.21 -0.33
N GLN A 34 -13.33 -10.87 0.95
CA GLN A 34 -14.37 -11.42 1.80
C GLN A 34 -15.75 -11.08 1.26
N LYS A 35 -15.96 -9.85 0.77
CA LYS A 35 -17.20 -9.42 0.14
C LYS A 35 -17.53 -10.27 -1.10
N LYS A 36 -16.54 -10.59 -1.93
CA LYS A 36 -16.73 -11.41 -3.14
C LYS A 36 -17.04 -12.87 -2.81
N VAL A 37 -16.37 -13.42 -1.79
CA VAL A 37 -16.68 -14.75 -1.27
C VAL A 37 -18.10 -14.82 -0.71
N SER A 38 -18.51 -13.83 0.10
CA SER A 38 -19.86 -13.76 0.66
C SER A 38 -20.95 -13.56 -0.40
N ALA A 39 -20.63 -12.93 -1.53
CA ALA A 39 -21.53 -12.79 -2.67
C ALA A 39 -21.60 -14.04 -3.56
N GLY A 40 -20.76 -15.06 -3.31
CA GLY A 40 -20.65 -16.25 -4.15
C GLY A 40 -19.94 -16.00 -5.49
N GLU A 41 -19.31 -14.83 -5.67
CA GLU A 41 -18.56 -14.47 -6.87
C GLU A 41 -17.16 -15.09 -6.92
N LEU A 42 -16.67 -15.56 -5.77
CA LEU A 42 -15.33 -16.12 -5.59
C LEU A 42 -15.39 -17.30 -4.62
N GLY A 43 -14.81 -18.44 -4.97
CA GLY A 43 -14.67 -19.55 -4.05
C GLY A 43 -13.74 -19.19 -2.88
N PRO A 44 -13.95 -19.74 -1.68
CA PRO A 44 -13.11 -19.47 -0.52
C PRO A 44 -11.74 -20.17 -0.58
N SER A 45 -11.47 -20.89 -1.67
CA SER A 45 -10.21 -21.61 -1.85
C SER A 45 -9.06 -20.61 -1.98
N LEU A 46 -7.91 -20.94 -1.39
CA LEU A 46 -6.74 -20.08 -1.48
C LEU A 46 -6.30 -19.83 -2.93
N GLN A 47 -6.50 -20.81 -3.83
CA GLN A 47 -6.16 -20.69 -5.25
C GLN A 47 -7.00 -19.63 -5.98
N GLU A 48 -8.27 -19.47 -5.60
CA GLU A 48 -9.14 -18.45 -6.19
C GLU A 48 -8.93 -17.08 -5.55
N VAL A 49 -8.69 -17.06 -4.24
CA VAL A 49 -8.53 -15.82 -3.46
C VAL A 49 -7.17 -15.16 -3.67
N MET A 50 -6.09 -15.95 -3.76
CA MET A 50 -4.72 -15.44 -3.77
C MET A 50 -4.43 -14.46 -4.93
N PRO A 51 -4.83 -14.71 -6.18
CA PRO A 51 -4.60 -13.75 -7.26
C PRO A 51 -5.22 -12.38 -6.99
N LEU A 52 -6.42 -12.34 -6.42
CA LEU A 52 -7.12 -11.10 -6.10
C LEU A 52 -6.47 -10.37 -4.92
N LEU A 53 -6.10 -11.11 -3.86
CA LEU A 53 -5.32 -10.54 -2.75
C LEU A 53 -4.00 -9.91 -3.24
N LEU A 54 -3.26 -10.62 -4.09
CA LEU A 54 -1.99 -10.14 -4.63
C LEU A 54 -2.18 -8.89 -5.49
N TYR A 55 -3.24 -8.84 -6.29
CA TYR A 55 -3.55 -7.67 -7.12
C TYR A 55 -3.87 -6.44 -6.27
N GLU A 56 -4.75 -6.58 -5.28
CA GLU A 56 -5.10 -5.48 -4.36
C GLU A 56 -3.90 -5.00 -3.56
N LEU A 57 -3.06 -5.93 -3.10
CA LEU A 57 -1.84 -5.62 -2.35
C LEU A 57 -0.83 -4.89 -3.25
N LEU A 58 -0.65 -5.33 -4.50
CA LEU A 58 0.24 -4.69 -5.47
C LEU A 58 -0.20 -3.25 -5.80
N ILE A 59 -1.49 -3.04 -6.08
CA ILE A 59 -2.02 -1.70 -6.37
C ILE A 59 -1.83 -0.80 -5.16
N THR A 60 -2.21 -1.27 -3.97
CA THR A 60 -2.19 -0.40 -2.80
C THR A 60 -0.76 -0.09 -2.36
N HIS A 61 0.17 -1.05 -2.48
CA HIS A 61 1.60 -0.80 -2.29
C HIS A 61 2.14 0.23 -3.29
N THR A 62 1.74 0.13 -4.57
CA THR A 62 2.16 1.08 -5.61
C THR A 62 1.68 2.49 -5.30
N VAL A 63 0.39 2.67 -4.99
CA VAL A 63 -0.19 3.98 -4.65
C VAL A 63 0.44 4.56 -3.38
N SER A 64 0.65 3.73 -2.35
CA SER A 64 1.27 4.17 -1.09
C SER A 64 2.72 4.61 -1.30
N THR A 65 3.48 3.87 -2.11
CA THR A 65 4.85 4.22 -2.47
C THR A 65 4.90 5.53 -3.25
N LEU A 66 4.03 5.71 -4.25
CA LEU A 66 3.94 6.95 -5.02
C LEU A 66 3.57 8.15 -4.13
N LYS A 67 2.67 7.96 -3.16
CA LYS A 67 2.31 9.01 -2.19
C LYS A 67 3.50 9.38 -1.31
N LEU A 68 4.21 8.40 -0.74
CA LEU A 68 5.39 8.64 0.09
C LEU A 68 6.51 9.33 -0.70
N VAL A 69 6.75 8.91 -1.95
CA VAL A 69 7.73 9.57 -2.83
C VAL A 69 7.30 10.99 -3.16
N SER A 70 6.01 11.24 -3.41
CA SER A 70 5.49 12.60 -3.59
C SER A 70 5.70 13.44 -2.34
N ASP A 71 5.45 12.90 -1.15
CA ASP A 71 5.64 13.61 0.11
C ASP A 71 7.13 13.90 0.35
N MET A 72 8.02 12.98 -0.01
CA MET A 72 9.47 13.17 0.06
C MET A 72 9.94 14.30 -0.88
N ILE A 73 9.40 14.41 -2.09
CA ILE A 73 9.74 15.48 -3.04
C ILE A 73 9.19 16.83 -2.57
N ASN A 74 7.97 16.85 -1.99
CA ASN A 74 7.28 18.08 -1.60
C ASN A 74 7.71 18.63 -0.23
N ASN A 75 8.36 17.83 0.62
CA ASN A 75 8.89 18.30 1.92
C ASN A 75 10.17 19.15 1.79
N ASP A 76 10.76 19.24 0.59
CA ASP A 76 11.96 20.06 0.31
C ASP A 76 11.63 21.53 -0.08
N ASP A 77 10.35 21.94 -0.09
CA ASP A 77 9.88 23.29 -0.45
C ASP A 77 9.69 24.25 0.77
N CYS A 78 10.55 24.18 1.79
CA CYS A 78 10.64 25.19 2.87
C CYS A 78 12.08 25.60 3.18
#